data_AF-A0A2W1DIX6-F1
#
_entry.id   AF-A0A2W1DIX6-F1
#
_cell.length_a   1.000
_cell.length_b   1.000
_cell.length_c   1.000
_cell.angle_alpha   90.00
_cell.angle_beta   90.00
_cell.angle_gamma   90.00
#
_symmetry.space_group_name_H-M   'P 1'
#
loop_
_entity.id
_entity.type
_entity.pdbx_description
1 polymer ?
#
loop_
_entity_poly.entity_id
_entity_poly.type
_entity_poly.pdbx_seq_one_letter_code
_entity_poly.pdbx_strand_id
1 'polypeptide(L)'
;MDLLTELESLAQKCETTSSSGVSPLDITSWQTLFDFNASKAEEEITDHRANLNRIAISAEHWATVQIEQEALGHDRESYVYQLSRRAKASASPKPPTQLSTLPLA
;
A
#
# COMPACT_ATOMS: atom_id res chain seq x y z
N MET A 1 3.15 37.02 -22.73
CA MET A 1 3.26 35.72 -22.06
C MET A 1 4.36 35.89 -21.04
N ASP A 2 3.98 36.17 -19.80
CA ASP A 2 4.94 36.50 -18.74
C ASP A 2 5.45 35.20 -18.12
N LEU A 3 6.77 35.00 -18.18
CA LEU A 3 7.44 33.79 -17.73
C LEU A 3 7.15 33.51 -16.24
N LEU A 4 7.00 34.59 -15.46
CA LEU A 4 6.66 34.51 -14.04
C LEU A 4 5.28 33.87 -13.81
N THR A 5 4.29 34.19 -14.65
CA THR A 5 2.94 33.62 -14.55
C THR A 5 2.91 32.13 -14.86
N GLU A 6 3.75 31.66 -15.78
CA GLU A 6 3.85 30.24 -16.13
C GLU A 6 4.53 29.41 -15.05
N LEU A 7 5.59 29.95 -14.44
CA LEU A 7 6.28 29.32 -13.31
C LEU A 7 5.38 29.21 -12.09
N GLU A 8 4.62 30.26 -11.78
CA GLU A 8 3.66 30.25 -10.69
C GLU A 8 2.55 29.20 -10.93
N SER A 9 2.07 29.10 -12.17
CA SER A 9 1.08 28.07 -12.56
C SER A 9 1.60 26.63 -12.42
N LEU A 10 2.91 26.40 -12.62
CA LEU A 10 3.54 25.09 -12.43
C LEU A 10 3.79 24.78 -10.95
N ALA A 11 4.24 25.76 -10.16
CA ALA A 11 4.42 25.61 -8.72
C ALA A 11 3.09 25.24 -8.03
N GLN A 12 2.01 25.92 -8.40
CA GLN A 12 0.68 25.70 -7.83
C GLN A 12 0.09 24.32 -8.21
N LYS A 13 0.43 23.79 -9.40
CA LYS A 13 0.10 22.41 -9.81
C LYS A 13 0.91 21.34 -9.07
N CYS A 14 2.15 21.64 -8.69
CA CYS A 14 2.96 20.75 -7.85
C CYS A 14 2.48 20.73 -6.40
N GLU A 15 1.94 21.84 -5.88
CA GLU A 15 1.44 21.93 -4.51
C GLU A 15 0.16 21.10 -4.31
N THR A 16 -0.69 20.96 -5.35
CA THR A 16 -1.84 20.03 -5.32
C THR A 16 -1.46 18.55 -5.34
N THR A 17 -0.25 18.20 -5.79
CA THR A 17 0.31 16.83 -5.67
C THR A 17 0.93 16.60 -4.28
N SER A 18 1.04 17.65 -3.47
CA SER A 18 1.67 17.62 -2.14
C SER A 18 0.64 17.76 -1.02
N SER A 19 -0.51 17.08 -1.11
CA SER A 19 -1.24 16.72 0.12
C SER A 19 -0.45 15.61 0.84
N SER A 20 0.71 15.99 1.38
CA SER A 20 1.69 15.12 2.03
C SER A 20 1.28 14.71 3.44
N GLY A 21 -0.03 14.68 3.72
CA GLY A 21 -0.59 14.23 4.99
C GLY A 21 -1.41 12.97 4.77
N VAL A 22 -1.20 11.97 5.62
CA VAL A 22 -2.13 10.84 5.71
C VAL A 22 -3.49 11.41 6.14
N SER A 23 -4.52 11.25 5.31
CA SER A 23 -5.85 11.77 5.65
C SER A 23 -6.40 11.00 6.86
N PRO A 24 -7.10 11.64 7.80
CA PRO A 24 -7.75 10.94 8.91
C PRO A 24 -8.74 9.87 8.43
N LEU A 25 -9.30 10.03 7.23
CA LEU A 25 -10.12 9.03 6.58
C LEU A 25 -9.29 7.79 6.19
N ASP A 26 -8.11 7.98 5.61
CA ASP A 26 -7.19 6.88 5.26
C ASP A 26 -6.75 6.13 6.51
N ILE A 27 -6.40 6.85 7.59
CA ILE A 27 -6.05 6.25 8.88
C ILE A 27 -7.20 5.36 9.36
N THR A 28 -8.42 5.90 9.41
CA THR A 28 -9.59 5.15 9.90
C THR A 28 -9.85 3.90 9.05
N SER A 29 -9.79 4.01 7.73
CA SER A 29 -9.94 2.88 6.82
C SER A 29 -8.88 1.81 7.10
N TRP A 30 -7.61 2.18 7.23
CA TRP A 30 -6.52 1.24 7.48
C TRP A 30 -6.57 0.61 8.88
N GLN A 31 -7.07 1.34 9.89
CA GLN A 31 -7.35 0.77 11.20
C GLN A 31 -8.38 -0.36 11.11
N THR A 32 -9.47 -0.17 10.36
CA THR A 32 -10.53 -1.18 10.21
C THR A 32 -10.12 -2.36 9.31
N LEU A 33 -9.31 -2.12 8.28
CA LEU A 33 -8.94 -3.16 7.30
C LEU A 33 -7.80 -4.06 7.79
N PHE A 34 -6.88 -3.54 8.60
CA PHE A 34 -5.66 -4.23 9.00
C PHE A 34 -5.49 -4.39 10.51
N ASP A 35 -6.51 -4.02 11.29
CA ASP A 35 -6.49 -4.00 12.76
C ASP A 35 -5.32 -3.18 13.33
N PHE A 36 -4.99 -2.07 12.67
CA PHE A 36 -3.94 -1.15 13.10
C PHE A 36 -4.43 -0.15 14.15
N ASN A 37 -3.52 0.31 15.00
CA ASN A 37 -3.75 1.54 15.77
C ASN A 37 -3.48 2.76 14.88
N ALA A 38 -3.98 3.94 15.27
CA ALA A 38 -3.91 5.14 14.43
C ALA A 38 -2.46 5.51 14.04
N SER A 39 -1.52 5.48 15.00
CA SER A 39 -0.11 5.76 14.74
C SER A 39 0.53 4.74 13.80
N LYS A 40 0.14 3.46 13.92
CA LYS A 40 0.66 2.38 13.07
C LYS A 40 0.09 2.48 11.65
N ALA A 41 -1.18 2.83 11.52
CA ALA A 41 -1.80 3.08 10.23
C ALA A 41 -1.12 4.27 9.52
N GLU A 42 -0.88 5.37 10.22
CA GLU A 42 -0.16 6.52 9.68
C GLU A 42 1.27 6.17 9.24
N GLU A 43 2.02 5.42 10.06
CA GLU A 43 3.36 4.94 9.73
C GLU A 43 3.35 4.07 8.47
N GLU A 44 2.45 3.07 8.40
CA GLU A 44 2.39 2.14 7.27
C GLU A 44 1.91 2.81 5.98
N ILE A 45 0.98 3.78 6.06
CA ILE A 45 0.57 4.57 4.88
C ILE A 45 1.74 5.41 4.38
N THR A 46 2.46 6.04 5.30
CA THR A 46 3.63 6.86 4.97
C THR A 46 4.73 6.02 4.33
N ASP A 47 5.07 4.87 4.92
CA ASP A 47 6.05 3.93 4.35
C ASP A 47 5.59 3.40 2.99
N HIS A 48 4.30 3.07 2.85
CA HIS A 48 3.75 2.57 1.58
C HIS A 48 3.84 3.61 0.45
N ARG A 49 3.52 4.88 0.75
CA ARG A 49 3.61 5.98 -0.21
C ARG A 49 5.06 6.32 -0.55
N ALA A 50 5.97 6.25 0.42
CA ALA A 50 7.40 6.44 0.22
C ALA A 50 8.08 5.30 -0.56
N ASN A 51 7.48 4.10 -0.56
CA ASN A 51 8.04 2.94 -1.25
C ASN A 51 7.85 3.03 -2.77
N LEU A 52 8.93 3.38 -3.47
CA LEU A 52 9.00 3.45 -4.93
C LEU A 52 8.98 2.07 -5.61
N ASN A 53 9.30 0.99 -4.87
CA ASN A 53 9.27 -0.39 -5.36
C ASN A 53 7.94 -1.09 -5.04
N ARG A 54 6.89 -0.34 -4.70
CA ARG A 54 5.57 -0.93 -4.44
C ARG A 54 5.02 -1.62 -5.68
N ILE A 55 4.20 -2.64 -5.46
CA ILE A 55 3.52 -3.36 -6.54
C ILE A 55 2.65 -2.37 -7.32
N ALA A 56 2.93 -2.18 -8.61
CA ALA A 56 2.09 -1.38 -9.47
C ALA A 56 0.96 -2.25 -10.03
N ILE A 57 -0.29 -1.90 -9.70
CA ILE A 57 -1.47 -2.57 -10.25
C ILE A 57 -1.97 -1.77 -11.46
N SER A 58 -2.17 -2.44 -12.59
CA SER A 58 -2.75 -1.83 -13.79
C SER A 58 -4.20 -1.41 -13.55
N ALA A 59 -4.67 -0.39 -14.27
CA ALA A 59 -6.07 0.06 -14.15
C ALA A 59 -7.07 -1.05 -14.51
N GLU A 60 -6.73 -1.88 -15.50
CA GLU A 60 -7.53 -3.05 -15.91
C GLU A 60 -7.64 -4.11 -14.79
N HIS A 61 -6.53 -4.39 -14.10
CA HIS A 61 -6.55 -5.31 -12.97
C HIS A 61 -7.40 -4.74 -11.82
N TRP A 62 -7.24 -3.44 -11.51
CA TRP A 62 -8.06 -2.79 -10.49
C TRP A 62 -9.54 -2.85 -10.85
N ALA A 63 -9.94 -2.51 -12.07
CA ALA A 63 -11.33 -2.54 -12.51
C ALA A 63 -11.98 -3.93 -12.36
N THR A 64 -11.19 -5.00 -12.49
CA THR A 64 -11.68 -6.38 -12.35
C THR A 64 -11.99 -6.72 -10.89
N VAL A 65 -11.15 -6.27 -9.95
CA VAL A 65 -11.29 -6.60 -8.53
C VAL A 65 -12.00 -5.51 -7.72
N GLN A 66 -12.19 -4.32 -8.29
CA GLN A 66 -12.69 -3.12 -7.60
C GLN A 66 -14.02 -3.40 -6.90
N ILE A 67 -14.98 -4.02 -7.59
CA ILE A 67 -16.33 -4.24 -7.03
C ILE A 67 -16.27 -5.12 -5.78
N GLU A 68 -15.49 -6.20 -5.83
CA GLU A 68 -15.34 -7.13 -4.71
C GLU A 68 -14.54 -6.49 -3.57
N GLN A 69 -13.48 -5.75 -3.90
CA GLN A 69 -12.60 -5.14 -2.91
C GLN A 69 -13.25 -3.94 -2.23
N GLU A 70 -13.98 -3.08 -2.95
CA GLU A 70 -14.75 -1.97 -2.36
C GLU A 70 -15.88 -2.48 -1.47
N ALA A 71 -16.50 -3.62 -1.79
CA ALA A 71 -17.47 -4.26 -0.91
C ALA A 71 -16.85 -4.74 0.42
N LEU A 72 -15.55 -5.04 0.41
CA LEU A 72 -14.75 -5.35 1.60
C LEU A 72 -14.19 -4.08 2.28
N GLY A 73 -14.45 -2.89 1.73
CA GLY A 73 -13.95 -1.61 2.22
C GLY A 73 -12.54 -1.27 1.76
N HIS A 74 -11.95 -2.06 0.86
CA HIS A 74 -10.63 -1.79 0.29
C HIS A 74 -10.70 -0.73 -0.80
N ASP A 75 -9.82 0.25 -0.69
CA ASP A 75 -9.45 1.13 -1.79
C ASP A 75 -8.26 0.56 -2.59
N ARG A 76 -7.91 1.22 -3.70
CA ARG A 76 -6.80 0.79 -4.55
C ARG A 76 -5.49 0.75 -3.77
N GLU A 77 -5.25 1.69 -2.87
CA GLU A 77 -4.00 1.77 -2.10
C GLU A 77 -3.90 0.63 -1.07
N SER A 78 -4.93 0.42 -0.25
CA SER A 78 -4.93 -0.67 0.74
C SER A 78 -4.85 -2.05 0.08
N TYR A 79 -5.46 -2.24 -1.09
CA TYR A 79 -5.33 -3.49 -1.82
C TYR A 79 -3.89 -3.75 -2.30
N VAL A 80 -3.21 -2.73 -2.84
CA VAL A 80 -1.78 -2.82 -3.21
C VAL A 80 -0.92 -3.14 -1.98
N TYR A 81 -1.21 -2.49 -0.85
CA TYR A 81 -0.51 -2.74 0.40
C TYR A 81 -0.70 -4.18 0.89
N GLN A 82 -1.93 -4.71 0.83
CA GLN A 82 -2.23 -6.10 1.20
C GLN A 82 -1.47 -7.11 0.31
N LEU A 83 -1.43 -6.88 -1.01
CA LEU A 83 -0.64 -7.71 -1.92
C LEU A 83 0.85 -7.65 -1.59
N SER A 84 1.37 -6.47 -1.27
CA SER A 84 2.77 -6.28 -0.90
C SER A 84 3.12 -7.03 0.38
N ARG A 85 2.23 -7.02 1.39
CA ARG A 85 2.38 -7.82 2.62
C ARG A 85 2.37 -9.31 2.34
N ARG A 86 1.46 -9.78 1.49
CA ARG A 86 1.37 -11.20 1.12
C ARG A 86 2.61 -11.67 0.37
N ALA A 87 3.13 -10.85 -0.54
CA ALA A 87 4.37 -11.12 -1.26
C ALA A 87 5.56 -11.24 -0.29
N LYS A 88 5.71 -10.28 0.65
CA LYS A 88 6.74 -10.34 1.72
C LYS A 88 6.62 -11.61 2.57
N ALA A 89 5.40 -12.01 2.95
CA ALA A 89 5.16 -13.24 3.71
C ALA A 89 5.57 -14.49 2.92
N SER A 90 5.28 -14.54 1.61
CA SER A 90 5.66 -15.66 0.74
C SER A 90 7.16 -15.77 0.45
N ALA A 91 7.89 -14.65 0.55
CA ALA A 91 9.34 -14.59 0.35
C ALA A 91 10.13 -15.06 1.59
N SER A 92 9.47 -15.32 2.71
CA SER A 92 10.13 -15.87 3.91
C SER A 92 10.53 -17.34 3.64
N PRO A 93 11.78 -17.75 3.94
CA PRO A 93 12.24 -19.10 3.65
C PRO A 93 11.42 -20.12 4.45
N LYS A 94 10.94 -21.18 3.78
CA LYS A 94 10.39 -22.37 4.46
C LYS A 94 11.39 -22.81 5.55
N PRO A 95 10.95 -23.09 6.80
CA PRO A 95 11.83 -23.71 7.78
C PRO A 95 12.33 -25.04 7.20
N PRO A 96 13.63 -25.38 7.36
CA PRO A 96 14.16 -26.63 6.83
C PRO A 96 13.39 -27.78 7.46
N THR A 97 12.72 -28.56 6.59
CA THR A 97 12.11 -29.84 6.92
C THR A 97 13.17 -30.71 7.58
N GLN A 98 13.11 -30.82 8.91
CA GLN A 98 13.91 -31.76 9.68
C GLN A 98 13.46 -33.16 9.29
N LEU A 99 14.25 -33.79 8.40
CA LEU A 99 14.17 -35.19 8.05
C LEU A 99 14.36 -36.00 9.34
N SER A 100 13.26 -36.47 9.94
CA SER A 100 13.34 -37.40 11.07
C SER A 100 13.77 -38.76 10.56
N THR A 101 15.07 -39.03 10.68
CA THR A 101 15.67 -40.35 10.55
C THR A 101 15.05 -41.27 11.61
N LEU A 102 14.22 -42.22 11.18
CA LEU A 102 13.78 -43.33 12.02
C LEU A 102 14.97 -44.30 12.23
N PRO A 103 15.27 -44.73 13.47
CA PRO A 103 16.13 -45.88 13.67
C PRO A 103 15.28 -47.16 13.54
N LEU A 104 15.71 -48.06 12.65
CA LEU A 104 15.17 -49.41 12.59
C LEU A 104 15.95 -50.27 13.60
N ALA A 105 15.26 -50.68 14.66
CA ALA A 105 15.70 -51.73 15.58
C ALA A 105 15.45 -53.10 14.96
#